data_AF-A0A5J4KS56-F1
#
_entry.id   AF-A0A5J4KS56-F1
#
_cell.length_a   1.000
_cell.length_b   1.000
_cell.length_c   1.000
_cell.angle_alpha   90.00
_cell.angle_beta   90.00
_cell.angle_gamma   90.00
#
_symmetry.space_group_name_H-M   'P 1'
#
loop_
_entity.id
_entity.type
_entity.pdbx_description
1 polymer ?
#
loop_
_entity_poly.entity_id
_entity_poly.type
_entity_poly.pdbx_seq_one_letter_code
_entity_poly.pdbx_strand_id
1 'polypeptide(L)'
;MQTLRLMDPIKDSDPDKQSIFSHEDVLKTFLHNKKLLFIFDNVEQIPEIGSFISDLLQSAREIKIMVTSRTLLHLYGEYEFDVPPLTICASDHEAHQDTFEQFAAIRLFIERAEAVNPAFHMTRENAVTISRICTRLDGLPLAIELAAARSKVLPLTKILQWLTSGMGQNFLSTSAHNTLQSHQTLQATLNWSYELLSPQYQALFRRYGVFVGGWTLEAARLLSCLTLREAPLPA
;
A
#
# COMPACT_ATOMS: atom_id res chain seq x y z
N MET A 1 -12.16 -21.15 -6.02
CA MET A 1 -11.26 -21.53 -7.13
C MET A 1 -11.90 -21.06 -8.43
N GLN A 2 -11.66 -19.80 -8.81
CA GLN A 2 -12.17 -19.23 -10.06
C GLN A 2 -10.98 -19.03 -11.00
N THR A 3 -10.94 -19.89 -12.00
CA THR A 3 -9.95 -19.89 -13.07
C THR A 3 -10.28 -18.71 -13.99
N LEU A 4 -9.49 -17.63 -13.91
CA LEU A 4 -9.41 -16.65 -14.99
C LEU A 4 -8.97 -17.42 -16.24
N ARG A 5 -9.90 -17.62 -17.18
CA ARG A 5 -9.54 -18.03 -18.54
C ARG A 5 -8.73 -16.89 -19.12
N LEU A 6 -7.41 -16.94 -18.96
CA LEU A 6 -6.48 -16.29 -19.87
C LEU A 6 -6.95 -16.67 -21.27
N MET A 7 -7.35 -15.67 -22.04
CA MET A 7 -7.65 -15.83 -23.46
C MET A 7 -6.51 -16.65 -24.08
N ASP A 8 -6.87 -17.63 -24.90
CA ASP A 8 -5.89 -18.41 -25.63
C ASP A 8 -4.91 -17.46 -26.32
N PRO A 9 -3.59 -17.75 -26.29
CA PRO A 9 -2.61 -16.93 -26.98
C PRO A 9 -3.05 -16.79 -28.44
N ILE A 10 -2.98 -15.57 -28.97
CA ILE A 10 -3.19 -15.32 -30.40
C ILE A 10 -2.18 -16.18 -31.14
N LYS A 11 -2.63 -17.34 -31.64
CA LYS A 11 -1.82 -18.20 -32.51
C LYS A 11 -1.84 -17.53 -33.88
N ASP A 12 -0.84 -16.71 -34.12
CA ASP A 12 -0.57 -16.21 -35.47
C ASP A 12 0.13 -17.34 -36.24
N SER A 13 -0.66 -18.10 -37.00
CA SER A 13 -0.21 -19.23 -37.80
C SER A 13 0.22 -18.76 -39.19
N ASP A 14 1.22 -17.88 -39.26
CA ASP A 14 1.87 -17.49 -40.51
C ASP A 14 3.35 -17.10 -40.25
N PRO A 15 4.33 -17.99 -40.50
CA PRO A 15 5.73 -17.76 -40.14
C PRO A 15 6.43 -16.66 -40.96
N ASP A 16 5.81 -16.14 -42.03
CA ASP A 16 6.41 -15.16 -42.93
C ASP A 16 6.00 -13.69 -42.67
N LYS A 17 5.14 -13.39 -41.69
CA LYS A 17 4.66 -12.00 -41.42
C LYS A 17 5.27 -11.31 -40.21
N GLN A 18 6.13 -11.97 -39.45
CA GLN A 18 6.65 -11.47 -38.17
C GLN A 18 7.72 -10.35 -38.26
N SER A 19 7.92 -9.73 -39.44
CA SER A 19 9.06 -8.81 -39.66
C SER A 19 8.72 -7.31 -39.75
N ILE A 20 7.47 -6.84 -39.57
CA ILE A 20 7.14 -5.44 -39.89
C ILE A 20 6.43 -4.63 -38.78
N PHE A 21 5.75 -5.26 -37.82
CA PHE A 21 4.99 -4.53 -36.79
C PHE A 21 5.51 -4.80 -35.38
N SER A 22 5.67 -3.74 -34.58
CA SER A 22 5.93 -3.88 -33.14
C SER A 22 4.74 -4.56 -32.46
N HIS A 23 4.99 -5.28 -31.36
CA HIS A 23 3.91 -5.82 -30.52
C HIS A 23 2.93 -4.72 -30.07
N GLU A 24 3.45 -3.51 -29.91
CA GLU A 24 2.67 -2.33 -29.59
C GLU A 24 1.71 -1.92 -30.72
N ASP A 25 2.13 -2.02 -31.98
CA ASP A 25 1.29 -1.69 -33.14
C ASP A 25 0.12 -2.66 -33.29
N VAL A 26 0.37 -3.95 -33.03
CA VAL A 26 -0.66 -4.98 -32.99
C VAL A 26 -1.68 -4.67 -31.90
N LEU A 27 -1.20 -4.30 -30.71
CA LEU A 27 -2.05 -3.94 -29.58
C LEU A 27 -2.91 -2.70 -29.88
N LYS A 28 -2.29 -1.63 -30.40
CA LYS A 28 -2.98 -0.39 -30.81
C LYS A 28 -4.06 -0.67 -31.86
N THR A 29 -3.74 -1.49 -32.86
CA THR A 29 -4.69 -1.88 -33.92
C THR A 29 -5.86 -2.66 -33.35
N PHE A 30 -5.59 -3.63 -32.47
CA PHE A 30 -6.64 -4.43 -31.83
C PHE A 30 -7.59 -3.59 -30.95
N LEU A 31 -7.04 -2.58 -30.27
CA LEU A 31 -7.77 -1.76 -29.30
C LEU A 31 -8.48 -0.54 -29.89
N HIS A 32 -8.13 -0.12 -31.12
CA HIS A 32 -8.64 1.10 -31.75
C HIS A 32 -10.17 1.31 -31.65
N ASN A 33 -10.97 0.24 -31.82
CA ASN A 33 -12.44 0.29 -31.76
C ASN A 33 -13.02 -0.45 -30.55
N LYS A 34 -12.27 -0.58 -29.45
CA LYS A 34 -12.69 -1.32 -28.26
C LYS A 34 -13.02 -0.38 -27.11
N LYS A 35 -14.11 -0.68 -26.40
CA LYS A 35 -14.51 -0.05 -25.14
C LYS A 35 -14.08 -0.93 -23.98
N LEU A 36 -12.88 -0.72 -23.46
CA LEU A 36 -12.30 -1.56 -22.42
C LEU A 36 -11.75 -0.71 -21.27
N LEU A 37 -11.80 -1.27 -20.07
CA LEU A 37 -11.08 -0.75 -18.91
C LEU A 37 -9.86 -1.63 -18.68
N PHE A 38 -8.67 -1.04 -18.72
CA PHE A 38 -7.44 -1.68 -18.27
C PHE A 38 -7.14 -1.25 -16.85
N ILE A 39 -6.76 -2.22 -16.02
CA ILE A 39 -6.28 -2.00 -14.67
C ILE A 39 -4.83 -2.45 -14.65
N PHE A 40 -3.91 -1.51 -14.46
CA PHE A 40 -2.52 -1.80 -14.22
C PHE A 40 -2.25 -1.67 -12.74
N ASP A 41 -1.78 -2.75 -12.13
CA ASP A 41 -1.49 -2.80 -10.71
C ASP A 41 0.01 -2.64 -10.48
N ASN A 42 0.40 -1.81 -9.50
CA ASN A 42 1.77 -1.69 -8.97
C ASN A 42 2.80 -1.31 -10.05
N VAL A 43 2.48 -0.30 -10.87
CA VAL A 43 3.26 0.03 -12.07
C VAL A 43 4.55 0.80 -11.79
N GLU A 44 4.80 1.25 -10.56
CA GLU A 44 6.05 1.94 -10.19
C GLU A 44 7.31 1.12 -10.48
N GLN A 45 7.16 -0.18 -10.71
CA GLN A 45 8.23 -1.12 -11.06
C GLN A 45 8.58 -1.14 -12.54
N ILE A 46 7.72 -0.59 -13.39
CA ILE A 46 7.88 -0.65 -14.83
C ILE A 46 8.40 0.71 -15.30
N PRO A 47 9.70 0.80 -15.66
CA PRO A 47 10.23 2.04 -16.21
C PRO A 47 9.51 2.37 -17.52
N GLU A 48 9.31 3.67 -17.77
CA GLU A 48 8.71 4.19 -19.01
C GLU A 48 7.26 3.76 -19.27
N ILE A 49 6.57 3.14 -18.30
CA ILE A 49 5.16 2.74 -18.48
C ILE A 49 4.24 3.92 -18.85
N GLY A 50 4.61 5.14 -18.43
CA GLY A 50 3.86 6.35 -18.76
C GLY A 50 3.81 6.65 -20.26
N SER A 51 4.93 6.52 -20.99
CA SER A 51 4.95 6.79 -22.44
C SER A 51 4.08 5.77 -23.18
N PHE A 52 4.20 4.48 -22.82
CA PHE A 52 3.36 3.42 -23.37
C PHE A 52 1.87 3.67 -23.13
N ILE A 53 1.48 4.06 -21.91
CA ILE A 53 0.08 4.38 -21.58
C ILE A 53 -0.41 5.59 -22.39
N SER A 54 0.42 6.62 -22.55
CA SER A 54 0.09 7.81 -23.34
C SER A 54 -0.19 7.46 -24.80
N ASP A 55 0.71 6.70 -25.42
CA ASP A 55 0.61 6.26 -26.81
C ASP A 55 -0.62 5.37 -27.04
N LEU A 56 -0.95 4.53 -26.06
CA LEU A 56 -2.11 3.65 -26.10
C LEU A 56 -3.42 4.44 -26.05
N LEU A 57 -3.53 5.42 -25.14
CA LEU A 57 -4.69 6.31 -25.03
C LEU A 57 -4.88 7.17 -26.29
N GLN A 58 -3.79 7.59 -26.93
CA GLN A 58 -3.85 8.34 -28.19
C GLN A 58 -4.37 7.50 -29.35
N SER A 59 -4.00 6.21 -29.38
CA SER A 59 -4.33 5.28 -30.46
C SER A 59 -5.72 4.65 -30.33
N ALA A 60 -6.24 4.51 -29.11
CA ALA A 60 -7.52 3.87 -28.82
C ALA A 60 -8.39 4.75 -27.92
N ARG A 61 -9.17 5.65 -28.53
CA ARG A 61 -9.88 6.73 -27.80
C ARG A 61 -10.99 6.27 -26.84
N GLU A 62 -11.46 5.04 -26.98
CA GLU A 62 -12.58 4.52 -26.17
C GLU A 62 -12.14 3.63 -24.99
N ILE A 63 -10.83 3.43 -24.81
CA ILE A 63 -10.32 2.71 -23.64
C ILE A 63 -10.24 3.64 -22.43
N LYS A 64 -10.37 3.05 -21.25
CA LYS A 64 -10.09 3.69 -19.97
C LYS A 64 -8.95 2.94 -19.30
N ILE A 65 -8.12 3.66 -18.56
CA ILE A 65 -7.00 3.09 -17.84
C ILE A 65 -7.09 3.52 -16.38
N MET A 66 -7.03 2.55 -15.48
CA MET A 66 -6.85 2.74 -14.06
C MET A 66 -5.48 2.18 -13.69
N VAL A 67 -4.73 2.95 -12.91
CA VAL A 67 -3.38 2.59 -12.50
C VAL A 67 -3.32 2.65 -10.99
N THR A 68 -2.76 1.62 -10.36
CA THR A 68 -2.28 1.72 -8.97
C THR A 68 -0.78 1.93 -9.02
N SER A 69 -0.32 2.95 -8.30
CA SER A 69 1.10 3.31 -8.24
C SER A 69 1.38 4.04 -6.93
N ARG A 70 2.61 3.95 -6.44
CA ARG A 70 3.12 4.79 -5.34
C ARG A 70 3.71 6.12 -5.81
N THR A 71 3.85 6.30 -7.11
CA THR A 71 4.33 7.53 -7.74
C THR A 71 3.42 7.94 -8.87
N LEU A 72 3.27 9.24 -9.06
CA LEU A 72 2.56 9.77 -10.23
C LEU A 72 3.26 9.35 -11.52
N LEU A 73 2.48 9.11 -12.57
CA LEU A 73 3.01 8.81 -13.90
C LEU A 73 3.36 10.10 -14.66
N HIS A 74 2.90 11.25 -14.17
CA HIS A 74 3.11 12.58 -14.74
C HIS A 74 2.56 12.70 -16.17
N LEU A 75 1.40 12.10 -16.42
CA LEU A 75 0.75 12.13 -17.73
C LEU A 75 -0.21 13.32 -17.85
N TYR A 76 -0.33 13.85 -19.06
CA TYR A 76 -1.34 14.87 -19.36
C TYR A 76 -2.74 14.26 -19.24
N GLY A 77 -3.59 14.84 -18.38
CA GLY A 77 -4.93 14.33 -18.09
C GLY A 77 -4.97 13.18 -17.07
N GLU A 78 -3.88 12.94 -16.34
CA GLU A 78 -3.86 12.04 -15.19
C GLU A 78 -4.78 12.58 -14.08
N TYR A 79 -5.63 11.70 -13.55
CA TYR A 79 -6.48 11.98 -12.40
C TYR A 79 -5.99 11.15 -11.21
N GLU A 80 -5.42 11.83 -10.22
CA GLU A 80 -4.96 11.22 -8.98
C GLU A 80 -6.15 10.96 -8.04
N PHE A 81 -6.17 9.78 -7.43
CA PHE A 81 -7.10 9.43 -6.37
C PHE A 81 -6.33 8.93 -5.17
N ASP A 82 -6.16 9.81 -4.18
CA ASP A 82 -5.58 9.44 -2.90
C ASP A 82 -6.50 8.46 -2.16
N VAL A 83 -5.96 7.29 -1.82
CA VAL A 83 -6.67 6.29 -1.01
C VAL A 83 -6.40 6.62 0.48
N PRO A 84 -7.37 7.19 1.22
CA PRO A 84 -7.14 7.55 2.61
C PRO A 84 -7.05 6.29 3.50
N PRO A 85 -6.33 6.37 4.64
CA PRO A 85 -6.43 5.36 5.69
C PRO A 85 -7.87 5.17 6.18
N LEU A 86 -8.12 4.07 6.90
CA LEU A 86 -9.44 3.81 7.48
C LEU A 86 -9.76 4.82 8.57
N THR A 87 -11.05 5.13 8.70
CA THR A 87 -11.52 6.05 9.74
C THR A 87 -11.23 5.49 11.13
N ILE A 88 -10.66 6.35 11.99
CA ILE A 88 -10.29 6.07 13.38
C ILE A 88 -11.08 6.96 14.34
N CYS A 89 -11.25 6.51 15.59
CA CYS A 89 -11.89 7.29 16.64
C CYS A 89 -10.83 8.19 17.31
N ALA A 90 -10.89 9.49 17.04
CA ALA A 90 -9.86 10.46 17.47
C ALA A 90 -9.91 10.84 18.97
N SER A 91 -10.99 10.51 19.68
CA SER A 91 -11.19 10.93 21.08
C SER A 91 -11.42 9.74 22.00
N ASP A 92 -10.51 9.60 22.98
CA ASP A 92 -10.56 8.58 24.04
C ASP A 92 -11.78 8.71 24.98
N HIS A 93 -12.52 9.82 24.92
CA HIS A 93 -13.33 10.27 26.05
C HIS A 93 -14.81 9.88 26.01
N GLU A 94 -15.49 9.80 24.87
CA GLU A 94 -16.96 9.65 24.88
C GLU A 94 -17.52 8.92 23.65
N ALA A 95 -17.07 7.71 23.38
CA ALA A 95 -17.74 6.84 22.42
C ALA A 95 -18.42 5.69 23.18
N HIS A 96 -19.74 5.64 23.13
CA HIS A 96 -20.50 4.45 23.50
C HIS A 96 -20.13 3.29 22.55
N GLN A 97 -20.34 2.04 22.99
CA GLN A 97 -20.02 0.85 22.18
C GLN A 97 -20.58 0.94 20.75
N ASP A 98 -21.80 1.46 20.62
CA ASP A 98 -22.51 1.64 19.35
C ASP A 98 -21.88 2.69 18.42
N THR A 99 -21.03 3.57 18.96
CA THR A 99 -20.29 4.59 18.20
C THR A 99 -18.99 4.02 17.60
N PHE A 100 -18.39 3.00 18.23
CA PHE A 100 -17.11 2.45 17.78
C PHE A 100 -17.21 1.64 16.48
N GLU A 101 -18.32 0.97 16.23
CA GLU A 101 -18.53 0.21 14.99
C GLU A 101 -18.66 1.12 13.75
N GLN A 102 -18.87 2.43 13.93
CA GLN A 102 -18.93 3.36 12.81
C GLN A 102 -17.56 3.61 12.17
N PHE A 103 -16.47 3.29 12.89
CA PHE A 103 -15.11 3.47 12.43
C PHE A 103 -14.62 2.22 11.68
N ALA A 104 -14.22 2.39 10.42
CA ALA A 104 -13.82 1.30 9.55
C ALA A 104 -12.58 0.56 10.08
N ALA A 105 -11.67 1.26 10.75
CA ALA A 105 -10.49 0.66 11.37
C ALA A 105 -10.87 -0.32 12.50
N ILE A 106 -11.85 0.04 13.33
CA ILE A 106 -12.32 -0.78 14.45
C ILE A 106 -13.08 -2.00 13.94
N ARG A 107 -13.97 -1.81 12.95
CA ARG A 107 -14.65 -2.92 12.27
C ARG A 107 -13.67 -3.92 11.70
N LEU A 108 -12.65 -3.45 10.98
CA LEU A 108 -11.63 -4.33 10.42
C LEU A 108 -10.88 -5.09 11.53
N PHE A 109 -10.51 -4.43 12.63
CA PHE A 109 -9.85 -5.10 13.75
C PHE A 109 -10.70 -6.25 14.31
N ILE A 110 -11.99 -5.99 14.56
CA ILE A 110 -12.93 -6.98 15.10
C ILE A 110 -13.06 -8.16 14.14
N GLU A 111 -13.32 -7.89 12.86
CA GLU A 111 -13.48 -8.92 11.83
C GLU A 111 -12.24 -9.83 11.74
N ARG A 112 -11.04 -9.23 11.77
CA ARG A 112 -9.78 -9.99 11.71
C ARG A 112 -9.48 -10.73 13.02
N ALA A 113 -9.86 -10.18 14.17
CA ALA A 113 -9.69 -10.84 15.47
C ALA A 113 -10.65 -12.03 15.63
N GLU A 114 -11.91 -11.88 15.21
CA GLU A 114 -12.91 -12.95 15.17
C GLU A 114 -12.49 -14.10 14.24
N ALA A 115 -11.89 -13.77 13.09
CA ALA A 115 -11.40 -14.77 12.15
C ALA A 115 -10.31 -15.70 12.75
N VAL A 116 -9.50 -15.20 13.69
CA VAL A 116 -8.44 -16.01 14.36
C VAL A 116 -8.86 -16.57 15.72
N ASN A 117 -9.88 -15.98 16.35
CA ASN A 117 -10.48 -16.39 17.61
C ASN A 117 -12.00 -16.11 17.58
N PRO A 118 -12.85 -17.10 17.24
CA PRO A 118 -14.30 -16.91 17.14
C PRO A 118 -15.00 -16.50 18.44
N ALA A 119 -14.34 -16.63 19.60
CA ALA A 119 -14.85 -16.18 20.89
C ALA A 119 -14.51 -14.71 21.19
N PHE A 120 -13.74 -14.05 20.32
CA PHE A 120 -13.44 -12.64 20.45
C PHE A 120 -14.68 -11.82 20.10
N HIS A 121 -15.11 -10.94 21.01
CA HIS A 121 -16.14 -9.96 20.71
C HIS A 121 -15.76 -8.62 21.32
N MET A 122 -16.22 -7.53 20.70
CA MET A 122 -16.09 -6.21 21.28
C MET A 122 -16.98 -6.09 22.52
N THR A 123 -16.39 -5.66 23.63
CA THR A 123 -17.05 -5.37 24.90
C THR A 123 -16.75 -3.94 25.31
N ARG A 124 -17.55 -3.38 26.23
CA ARG A 124 -17.29 -2.04 26.78
C ARG A 124 -15.89 -1.90 27.38
N GLU A 125 -15.35 -2.97 27.95
CA GLU A 125 -14.03 -2.98 28.58
C GLU A 125 -12.89 -2.96 27.56
N ASN A 126 -13.07 -3.61 26.40
CA ASN A 126 -12.01 -3.72 25.40
C ASN A 126 -12.11 -2.67 24.27
N ALA A 127 -13.27 -2.05 24.05
CA ALA A 127 -13.51 -1.11 22.95
C ALA A 127 -12.52 0.06 22.95
N VAL A 128 -12.25 0.66 24.11
CA VAL A 128 -11.26 1.76 24.25
C VAL A 128 -9.85 1.27 23.89
N THR A 129 -9.50 0.05 24.26
CA THR A 129 -8.18 -0.52 23.94
C THR A 129 -8.05 -0.78 22.44
N ILE A 130 -9.08 -1.31 21.79
CA ILE A 130 -9.13 -1.52 20.33
C ILE A 130 -9.02 -0.18 19.60
N SER A 131 -9.78 0.82 20.03
CA SER A 131 -9.71 2.18 19.48
C SER A 131 -8.28 2.73 19.52
N ARG A 132 -7.62 2.66 20.68
CA ARG A 132 -6.23 3.11 20.85
C ARG A 132 -5.25 2.35 19.97
N ILE A 133 -5.44 1.04 19.79
CA ILE A 133 -4.63 0.24 18.86
C ILE A 133 -4.82 0.75 17.43
N CYS A 134 -6.07 0.91 16.97
CA CYS A 134 -6.36 1.39 15.62
C CYS A 134 -5.81 2.80 15.36
N THR A 135 -5.92 3.71 16.34
CA THR A 135 -5.33 5.05 16.28
C THR A 135 -3.80 4.99 16.21
N ARG A 136 -3.17 4.10 16.99
CA ARG A 136 -1.71 3.96 16.99
C ARG A 136 -1.14 3.35 15.71
N LEU A 137 -1.99 2.64 14.97
CA LEU A 137 -1.70 2.07 13.65
C LEU A 137 -2.13 3.01 12.50
N ASP A 138 -2.48 4.26 12.82
CA ASP A 138 -2.83 5.32 11.87
C ASP A 138 -3.96 4.94 10.90
N GLY A 139 -4.84 4.02 11.30
CA GLY A 139 -5.92 3.54 10.43
C GLY A 139 -5.44 2.69 9.24
N LEU A 140 -4.16 2.26 9.21
CA LEU A 140 -3.61 1.50 8.09
C LEU A 140 -4.18 0.06 8.07
N PRO A 141 -4.94 -0.34 7.02
CA PRO A 141 -5.65 -1.62 7.00
C PRO A 141 -4.76 -2.82 7.29
N LEU A 142 -3.61 -2.90 6.63
CA LEU A 142 -2.70 -4.03 6.76
C LEU A 142 -2.06 -4.08 8.15
N ALA A 143 -1.71 -2.93 8.74
CA ALA A 143 -1.16 -2.88 10.09
C ALA A 143 -2.20 -3.35 11.14
N ILE A 144 -3.47 -2.98 10.95
CA ILE A 144 -4.60 -3.43 11.77
C ILE A 144 -4.79 -4.93 11.68
N GLU A 145 -4.79 -5.51 10.47
CA GLU A 145 -4.93 -6.95 10.27
C GLU A 145 -3.83 -7.74 11.01
N LEU A 146 -2.59 -7.26 10.90
CA LEU A 146 -1.43 -7.88 11.56
C LEU A 146 -1.53 -7.81 13.09
N ALA A 147 -2.02 -6.70 13.63
CA ALA A 147 -2.24 -6.56 15.07
C ALA A 147 -3.43 -7.42 15.56
N ALA A 148 -4.53 -7.45 14.83
CA ALA A 148 -5.72 -8.23 15.15
C ALA A 148 -5.43 -9.74 15.18
N ALA A 149 -4.64 -10.24 14.23
CA ALA A 149 -4.23 -11.65 14.19
C ALA A 149 -3.50 -12.12 15.46
N ARG A 150 -2.87 -11.19 16.18
CA ARG A 150 -2.10 -11.47 17.39
C ARG A 150 -2.95 -11.54 18.65
N SER A 151 -4.20 -11.08 18.59
CA SER A 151 -5.16 -11.20 19.70
C SER A 151 -5.42 -12.65 20.11
N LYS A 152 -5.14 -13.62 19.22
CA LYS A 152 -5.21 -15.06 19.50
C LYS A 152 -4.25 -15.51 20.61
N VAL A 153 -3.09 -14.85 20.73
CA VAL A 153 -2.00 -15.28 21.62
C VAL A 153 -1.55 -14.20 22.61
N LEU A 154 -1.99 -12.95 22.41
CA LEU A 154 -1.66 -11.82 23.28
C LEU A 154 -2.92 -11.05 23.69
N PRO A 155 -3.05 -10.67 24.97
CA PRO A 155 -4.07 -9.74 25.40
C PRO A 155 -3.93 -8.38 24.71
N LEU A 156 -5.06 -7.72 24.43
CA LEU A 156 -5.09 -6.40 23.76
C LEU A 156 -4.25 -5.33 24.48
N THR A 157 -4.23 -5.36 25.82
CA THR A 157 -3.41 -4.44 26.61
C THR A 157 -1.91 -4.64 26.37
N LYS A 158 -1.46 -5.87 26.11
CA LYS A 158 -0.08 -6.17 25.73
C LYS A 158 0.24 -5.70 24.32
N ILE A 159 -0.69 -5.89 23.38
CA ILE A 159 -0.56 -5.37 22.01
C ILE A 159 -0.42 -3.84 22.04
N LEU A 160 -1.30 -3.15 22.76
CA LEU A 160 -1.25 -1.69 22.91
C LEU A 160 0.05 -1.22 23.59
N GLN A 161 0.45 -1.84 24.71
CA GLN A 161 1.70 -1.50 25.39
C GLN A 161 2.92 -1.61 24.46
N TRP A 162 2.92 -2.61 23.58
CA TRP A 162 4.00 -2.83 22.61
C TRP A 162 4.03 -1.81 21.47
N LEU A 163 2.86 -1.40 20.97
CA LEU A 163 2.77 -0.34 19.96
C LEU A 163 3.22 1.01 20.53
N THR A 164 3.02 1.24 21.82
CA THR A 164 3.44 2.46 22.51
C THR A 164 4.93 2.48 22.86
N SER A 165 5.58 1.33 23.05
CA SER A 165 6.98 1.24 23.51
C SER A 165 8.04 1.44 22.41
N GLY A 166 7.64 1.81 21.19
CA GLY A 166 8.56 2.03 20.05
C GLY A 166 9.11 0.73 19.43
N MET A 167 8.84 -0.44 20.03
CA MET A 167 9.21 -1.75 19.50
C MET A 167 8.27 -2.26 18.40
N GLY A 168 7.16 -1.56 18.10
CA GLY A 168 6.11 -2.00 17.18
C GLY A 168 6.57 -2.48 15.79
N GLN A 169 7.71 -2.01 15.28
CA GLN A 169 8.28 -2.47 14.01
C GLN A 169 8.67 -3.96 14.03
N ASN A 170 9.12 -4.48 15.18
CA ASN A 170 9.51 -5.88 15.35
C ASN A 170 8.31 -6.83 15.50
N PHE A 171 7.12 -6.31 15.80
CA PHE A 171 5.90 -7.11 16.00
C PHE A 171 5.24 -7.55 14.69
N LEU A 172 5.36 -6.75 13.64
CA LEU A 172 4.95 -7.16 12.29
C LEU A 172 5.89 -8.24 11.71
N SER A 173 7.06 -8.45 12.33
CA SER A 173 8.13 -9.33 11.86
C SER A 173 8.10 -10.76 12.41
N THR A 174 7.41 -11.05 13.53
CA THR A 174 7.58 -12.37 14.18
C THR A 174 6.73 -13.49 13.56
N SER A 175 7.40 -14.43 12.90
CA SER A 175 6.90 -15.65 12.26
C SER A 175 5.87 -16.45 13.08
N ALA A 176 4.66 -16.63 12.55
CA ALA A 176 3.82 -17.79 12.83
C ALA A 176 3.85 -18.67 11.58
N HIS A 177 4.32 -19.90 11.72
CA HIS A 177 4.73 -20.80 10.64
C HIS A 177 3.66 -21.15 9.58
N ASN A 178 2.41 -20.69 9.72
CA ASN A 178 1.31 -20.96 8.77
C ASN A 178 0.63 -19.71 8.19
N THR A 179 1.18 -18.51 8.35
CA THR A 179 0.72 -17.27 7.67
C THR A 179 1.78 -16.69 6.71
N LEU A 180 2.79 -17.51 6.35
CA LEU A 180 3.99 -17.16 5.60
C LEU A 180 3.78 -17.08 4.08
N GLN A 181 2.95 -16.15 3.63
CA GLN A 181 3.22 -15.43 2.37
C GLN A 181 3.06 -13.93 2.60
N SER A 182 1.97 -13.49 3.23
CA SER A 182 1.62 -12.06 3.37
C SER A 182 2.47 -11.27 4.38
N HIS A 183 3.02 -11.91 5.43
CA HIS A 183 3.85 -11.19 6.43
C HIS A 183 5.29 -10.97 5.98
N GLN A 184 5.84 -11.92 5.19
CA GLN A 184 7.05 -11.65 4.43
C GLN A 184 6.80 -10.45 3.51
N THR A 185 5.58 -10.32 2.96
CA THR A 185 5.21 -9.19 2.12
C THR A 185 5.27 -7.84 2.83
N LEU A 186 4.93 -7.64 4.11
CA LEU A 186 4.99 -6.27 4.66
C LEU A 186 6.43 -5.77 4.91
N GLN A 187 7.29 -6.56 5.56
CA GLN A 187 8.70 -6.17 5.72
C GLN A 187 9.43 -6.19 4.37
N ALA A 188 9.14 -7.15 3.48
CA ALA A 188 9.66 -7.12 2.13
C ALA A 188 9.13 -5.91 1.36
N THR A 189 7.87 -5.51 1.51
CA THR A 189 7.30 -4.33 0.85
C THR A 189 7.91 -3.05 1.38
N LEU A 190 8.13 -2.93 2.70
CA LEU A 190 8.80 -1.78 3.30
C LEU A 190 10.26 -1.71 2.88
N ASN A 191 11.00 -2.83 2.96
CA ASN A 191 12.38 -2.91 2.51
C ASN A 191 12.48 -2.62 1.00
N TRP A 192 11.58 -3.15 0.21
CA TRP A 192 11.54 -2.95 -1.24
C TRP A 192 11.18 -1.52 -1.62
N SER A 193 10.23 -0.89 -0.92
CA SER A 193 9.93 0.55 -1.08
C SER A 193 11.16 1.39 -0.74
N TYR A 194 11.91 0.98 0.28
CA TYR A 194 13.14 1.64 0.70
C TYR A 194 14.28 1.43 -0.31
N GLU A 195 14.41 0.23 -0.88
CA GLU A 195 15.39 -0.10 -1.92
C GLU A 195 15.10 0.62 -3.24
N LEU A 196 13.84 0.96 -3.52
CA LEU A 196 13.44 1.76 -4.67
C LEU A 196 13.93 3.23 -4.59
N LEU A 197 14.26 3.71 -3.39
CA LEU A 197 14.82 5.05 -3.19
C LEU A 197 16.29 5.08 -3.63
N SER A 198 16.70 6.15 -4.30
CA SER A 198 18.12 6.37 -4.57
C SER A 198 18.91 6.56 -3.26
N PRO A 199 20.25 6.34 -3.25
CA PRO A 199 21.04 6.36 -2.02
C PRO A 199 20.91 7.65 -1.18
N GLN A 200 20.77 8.79 -1.85
CA GLN A 200 20.53 10.08 -1.21
C GLN A 200 19.17 10.15 -0.48
N TYR A 201 18.12 9.59 -1.09
CA TYR A 201 16.79 9.54 -0.49
C TYR A 201 16.70 8.51 0.64
N GLN A 202 17.42 7.39 0.54
CA GLN A 202 17.55 6.42 1.63
C GLN A 202 18.19 7.03 2.88
N ALA A 203 19.24 7.83 2.72
CA ALA A 203 19.91 8.52 3.82
C ALA A 203 19.00 9.56 4.48
N LEU A 204 18.28 10.33 3.67
CA LEU A 204 17.31 11.31 4.15
C LEU A 204 16.14 10.64 4.89
N PHE A 205 15.61 9.54 4.37
CA PHE A 205 14.53 8.77 5.00
C PHE A 205 14.92 8.26 6.41
N ARG A 206 16.14 7.76 6.60
CA ARG A 206 16.63 7.35 7.93
C ARG A 206 16.68 8.51 8.93
N ARG A 207 17.00 9.73 8.48
CA ARG A 207 17.05 10.93 9.34
C ARG A 207 15.64 11.39 9.74
N TYR A 208 14.65 11.25 8.85
CA TYR A 208 13.26 11.53 9.17
C TYR A 208 12.69 10.62 10.28
N GLY A 209 13.30 9.44 10.50
CA GLY A 209 12.92 8.53 11.58
C GLY A 209 13.09 9.07 13.00
N VAL A 210 13.70 10.25 13.18
CA VAL A 210 13.78 10.95 14.48
C VAL A 210 12.43 11.53 14.92
N PHE A 211 11.54 11.82 13.97
CA PHE A 211 10.22 12.38 14.28
C PHE A 211 9.24 11.31 14.73
N VAL A 212 8.55 11.57 15.84
CA VAL A 212 7.46 10.73 16.34
C VAL A 212 6.12 11.39 15.99
N GLY A 213 5.26 10.69 15.23
CA GLY A 213 3.93 11.19 14.88
C GLY A 213 3.87 12.19 13.71
N GLY A 214 4.97 12.33 12.96
CA GLY A 214 5.05 13.18 11.76
C GLY A 214 5.91 14.43 11.97
N TRP A 215 5.94 15.31 10.96
CA TRP A 215 6.77 16.51 10.95
C TRP A 215 6.10 17.66 10.18
N THR A 216 6.50 18.88 10.50
CA THR A 216 6.15 20.06 9.68
C THR A 216 7.08 20.16 8.48
N LEU A 217 6.66 20.89 7.45
CA LEU A 217 7.49 21.14 6.26
C LEU A 217 8.79 21.87 6.61
N GLU A 218 8.74 22.81 7.56
CA GLU A 218 9.91 23.53 8.05
C GLU A 218 10.91 22.59 8.72
N ALA A 219 10.44 21.71 9.61
CA ALA A 219 11.28 20.73 10.28
C ALA A 219 11.92 19.76 9.27
N ALA A 220 11.17 19.40 8.22
CA ALA A 220 11.67 18.56 7.15
C ALA A 220 12.75 19.23 6.30
N ARG A 221 12.54 20.49 5.93
CA ARG A 221 13.53 21.29 5.18
C ARG A 221 14.84 21.44 5.95
N LEU A 222 14.79 21.60 7.26
CA LEU A 222 16.02 21.70 8.07
C LEU A 222 16.86 20.42 8.00
N LEU A 223 16.23 19.25 8.09
CA LEU A 223 16.92 17.97 7.95
C LEU A 223 17.42 17.71 6.52
N SER A 224 16.68 18.14 5.50
CA SER A 224 17.09 17.98 4.09
C SER A 224 18.26 18.90 3.70
N CYS A 225 18.34 20.11 4.28
CA CYS A 225 19.49 21.00 4.09
C CYS A 225 20.77 20.47 4.76
N LEU A 226 20.66 19.72 5.86
CA LEU A 226 21.80 19.05 6.50
C LEU A 226 22.35 17.90 5.63
N THR A 227 21.53 17.25 4.81
CA THR A 227 21.97 16.21 3.86
C THR A 227 22.73 16.75 2.65
N LEU A 228 22.33 17.90 2.11
CA LEU A 228 22.98 18.47 0.91
C LEU A 228 24.36 19.10 1.21
N ARG A 229 24.68 19.32 2.49
CA ARG A 229 25.97 19.87 2.91
C ARG A 229 27.08 18.82 3.06
N GLU A 230 26.73 17.53 3.05
CA GLU A 230 27.64 16.40 3.24
C GLU A 230 27.89 15.59 1.94
N ALA A 231 27.23 15.92 0.82
CA ALA A 231 27.50 15.28 -0.45
C ALA A 231 28.82 15.84 -1.04
N PRO A 232 29.85 15.01 -1.32
CA PRO A 232 31.03 15.49 -2.01
C PRO A 232 30.65 15.85 -3.45
N LEU A 233 31.11 17.02 -3.91
CA LEU A 233 30.96 17.47 -5.29
C LEU A 233 31.51 16.39 -6.25
N PRO A 234 30.77 16.00 -7.31
CA PRO A 234 31.34 15.14 -8.35
C PRO A 234 32.47 15.90 -9.05
N ALA A 235 33.61 15.24 -9.20
CA ALA A 235 34.75 15.70 -10.00
C ALA A 235 34.48 15.55 -11.50
#